data_AF-A0A382IXQ2-F1
#
_entry.id   AF-A0A382IXQ2-F1
#
_cell.length_a   1.000
_cell.length_b   1.000
_cell.length_c   1.000
_cell.angle_alpha   90.00
_cell.angle_beta   90.00
_cell.angle_gamma   90.00
#
_symmetry.space_group_name_H-M   'P 1'
#
loop_
_entity.id
_entity.type
_entity.pdbx_description
1 polymer ?
#
loop_
_entity_poly.entity_id
_entity_poly.type
_entity_poly.pdbx_seq_one_letter_code
_entity_poly.pdbx_strand_id
1 'polypeptide(L)'
;MNIKLNEQGLVPAIAQDADTGQVLMLGYMNPGSLKRTVEGVQVWFYSRSREDLWHKGEISGNYLNLKEAWLDCDGDTLLLKVKPDGPACHTGETSCFYTPLDGVPEEYEATETGPGILSELFAVIQDR
;
A
#
# COMPACT_ATOMS: atom_id res chain seq x y z
N MET A 1 -10.90 15.33 11.28
CA MET A 1 -11.02 14.36 10.18
C MET A 1 -10.54 13.02 10.71
N ASN A 2 -11.25 11.92 10.42
CA ASN A 2 -10.91 10.58 10.90
C ASN A 2 -10.39 9.76 9.73
N ILE A 3 -9.38 8.90 9.98
CA ILE A 3 -8.90 7.93 9.00
C ILE A 3 -9.87 6.76 8.96
N LYS A 4 -10.36 6.43 7.76
CA LYS A 4 -11.20 5.28 7.49
C LYS A 4 -10.33 4.12 7.07
N LEU A 5 -10.43 3.02 7.81
CA LEU A 5 -9.80 1.77 7.45
C LEU A 5 -10.79 0.94 6.64
N ASN A 6 -10.30 0.16 5.68
CA ASN A 6 -11.08 -0.84 4.98
C ASN A 6 -11.43 -2.02 5.90
N GLU A 7 -12.14 -3.02 5.37
CA GLU A 7 -12.56 -4.22 6.12
C GLU A 7 -11.40 -5.04 6.70
N GLN A 8 -10.18 -4.87 6.16
CA GLN A 8 -8.96 -5.52 6.62
C GLN A 8 -8.22 -4.70 7.69
N GLY A 9 -8.78 -3.55 8.12
CA GLY A 9 -8.13 -2.64 9.06
C GLY A 9 -6.97 -1.85 8.44
N LEU A 10 -6.98 -1.65 7.13
CA LEU A 10 -5.90 -1.01 6.36
C LEU A 10 -6.37 0.27 5.66
N VAL A 11 -5.44 1.20 5.46
CA VAL A 11 -5.62 2.40 4.63
C VAL A 11 -4.57 2.41 3.52
N PRO A 12 -4.93 2.64 2.25
CA PRO A 12 -3.95 2.87 1.19
C PRO A 12 -3.10 4.12 1.47
N ALA A 13 -1.82 4.03 1.13
CA ALA A 13 -0.86 5.11 1.30
C ALA A 13 0.02 5.24 0.06
N ILE A 14 -0.06 6.40 -0.60
CA ILE A 14 0.75 6.76 -1.76
C ILE A 14 2.03 7.42 -1.26
N ALA A 15 3.19 6.86 -1.60
CA ALA A 15 4.46 7.54 -1.40
C ALA A 15 4.83 8.33 -2.65
N GLN A 16 5.06 9.63 -2.48
CA GLN A 16 5.42 10.56 -3.55
C GLN A 16 6.72 11.28 -3.17
N ASP A 17 7.65 11.37 -4.10
CA ASP A 17 8.88 12.15 -3.91
C ASP A 17 8.52 13.62 -3.65
N ALA A 18 9.02 14.16 -2.53
CA ALA A 18 8.70 15.50 -2.07
C ALA A 18 9.28 16.60 -2.97
N ASP A 19 10.39 16.32 -3.67
CA ASP A 19 11.09 17.30 -4.49
C ASP A 19 10.61 17.25 -5.94
N THR A 20 10.37 16.05 -6.49
CA THR A 20 10.02 15.88 -7.91
C THR A 20 8.52 15.74 -8.15
N GLY A 21 7.75 15.39 -7.12
CA GLY A 21 6.33 15.05 -7.27
C GLY A 21 6.09 13.70 -7.95
N GLN A 22 7.11 12.91 -8.23
CA GLN A 22 6.94 11.57 -8.81
C GLN A 22 6.28 10.63 -7.80
N VAL A 23 5.22 9.92 -8.21
CA VAL A 23 4.65 8.83 -7.41
C VAL A 23 5.65 7.67 -7.42
N LEU A 24 6.09 7.25 -6.23
CA LEU A 24 7.11 6.23 -6.05
C LEU A 24 6.50 4.84 -5.88
N MET A 25 5.48 4.72 -5.03
CA MET A 25 4.81 3.44 -4.79
C MET A 25 3.47 3.66 -4.08
N LEU A 26 2.63 2.63 -4.11
CA LEU A 26 1.48 2.49 -3.22
C LEU A 26 1.76 1.34 -2.25
N GLY A 27 1.48 1.58 -0.97
CA GLY A 27 1.44 0.56 0.06
C GLY A 27 0.16 0.66 0.87
N TYR A 28 0.01 -0.25 1.83
CA TYR A 28 -1.08 -0.20 2.81
C TYR A 28 -0.50 0.06 4.19
N MET A 29 -1.25 0.74 5.03
CA MET A 29 -0.90 0.98 6.43
C MET A 29 -2.01 0.49 7.34
N ASN A 30 -1.66 -0.17 8.43
CA ASN A 30 -2.51 -0.32 9.60
C ASN A 30 -2.19 0.78 10.64
N PRO A 31 -2.95 0.92 11.74
CA PRO A 31 -2.68 1.92 12.77
C PRO A 31 -1.25 1.85 13.35
N GLY A 32 -0.67 0.66 13.46
CA GLY A 32 0.71 0.48 13.97
C GLY A 32 1.77 1.03 13.01
N SER A 33 1.67 0.71 11.72
CA SER A 33 2.57 1.22 10.69
C SER A 33 2.46 2.73 10.51
N LEU A 34 1.24 3.28 10.57
CA LEU A 34 1.01 4.72 10.50
C LEU A 34 1.65 5.43 11.70
N LYS A 35 1.41 4.91 12.91
CA LYS A 35 1.99 5.46 14.13
C LYS A 35 3.52 5.52 14.04
N ARG A 36 4.17 4.41 13.65
CA ARG A 36 5.63 4.35 13.50
C ARG A 36 6.14 5.31 12.44
N THR A 37 5.39 5.50 11.35
CA THR A 37 5.77 6.42 10.27
C THR A 37 5.75 7.88 10.73
N VAL A 38 4.69 8.29 11.43
CA VAL A 38 4.54 9.67 11.91
C VAL A 38 5.49 9.98 13.07
N GLU A 39 5.74 9.01 13.96
CA GLU A 39 6.67 9.19 15.10
C GLU A 39 8.14 9.05 14.71
N GLY A 40 8.47 8.16 13.76
CA GLY A 40 9.84 7.70 13.48
C GLY A 40 10.48 8.26 12.21
N VAL A 41 9.84 9.22 11.53
CA VAL A 41 10.28 9.89 10.28
C VAL A 41 10.59 9.00 9.06
N GLN A 42 10.65 7.68 9.20
CA GLN A 42 10.80 6.73 8.10
C GLN A 42 9.51 5.97 7.87
N VAL A 43 9.19 5.67 6.60
CA VAL A 43 7.90 5.04 6.25
C VAL A 43 7.88 3.56 6.61
N TRP A 44 6.83 3.18 7.33
CA TRP A 44 6.42 1.80 7.60
C TRP A 44 5.13 1.50 6.86
N PHE A 45 5.10 0.37 6.15
CA PHE A 45 3.88 -0.19 5.59
C PHE A 45 3.42 -1.40 6.40
N TYR A 46 2.27 -1.93 6.05
CA TYR A 46 1.79 -3.25 6.46
C TYR A 46 1.80 -4.17 5.24
N SER A 47 2.55 -5.27 5.33
CA SER A 47 2.60 -6.27 4.27
C SER A 47 1.40 -7.21 4.38
N ARG A 48 0.46 -7.09 3.44
CA ARG A 48 -0.75 -7.94 3.40
C ARG A 48 -0.43 -9.44 3.27
N SER A 49 0.65 -9.80 2.58
CA SER A 49 1.04 -11.20 2.39
C SER A 49 1.81 -11.79 3.57
N ARG A 50 2.45 -10.95 4.39
CA ARG A 50 3.19 -11.38 5.58
C ARG A 50 2.41 -11.15 6.88
N GLU A 51 1.28 -10.47 6.77
CA GLU A 51 0.46 -10.00 7.90
C GLU A 51 1.26 -9.23 8.97
N ASP A 52 2.31 -8.51 8.55
CA ASP A 52 3.27 -7.89 9.46
C ASP A 52 3.68 -6.47 9.02
N LEU A 53 4.21 -5.70 9.98
CA LEU A 53 4.81 -4.40 9.75
C LEU A 53 6.06 -4.53 8.88
N TRP A 54 6.19 -3.62 7.92
CA TRP A 54 7.32 -3.59 7.00
C TRP A 54 7.97 -2.21 7.01
N HIS A 55 9.20 -2.14 7.53
CA HIS A 55 9.99 -0.93 7.45
C HIS A 55 10.60 -0.80 6.04
N LYS A 56 10.11 0.16 5.26
CA LYS A 56 10.55 0.30 3.87
C LYS A 56 12.03 0.67 3.84
N GLY A 57 12.84 -0.20 3.26
CA GLY A 57 14.29 0.00 3.14
C GLY A 57 15.12 -0.77 4.16
N GLU A 58 14.51 -1.47 5.14
CA GLU A 58 15.26 -2.18 6.20
C GLU A 58 16.27 -3.20 5.65
N ILE A 59 15.95 -3.88 4.55
CA ILE A 59 16.84 -4.85 3.91
C ILE A 59 17.75 -4.18 2.87
N SER A 60 17.23 -3.23 2.08
CA SER A 60 17.93 -2.69 0.91
C SER A 60 18.73 -1.40 1.19
N GLY A 61 18.51 -0.75 2.33
CA GLY A 61 18.99 0.60 2.62
C GLY A 61 18.21 1.73 1.93
N ASN A 62 17.27 1.40 1.03
CA ASN A 62 16.48 2.40 0.28
C ASN A 62 15.26 2.84 1.11
N TYR A 63 15.52 3.63 2.15
CA TYR A 63 14.49 4.19 3.01
C TYR A 63 13.68 5.29 2.31
N LEU A 64 12.46 5.49 2.80
CA LEU A 64 11.63 6.63 2.45
C LEU A 64 11.48 7.50 3.69
N ASN A 65 12.11 8.68 3.68
CA ASN A 65 12.10 9.60 4.81
C ASN A 65 10.91 10.54 4.68
N LEU A 66 9.90 10.38 5.54
CA LEU A 66 8.70 11.19 5.60
C LEU A 66 9.05 12.68 5.80
N LYS A 67 8.44 13.53 4.99
CA LYS A 67 8.46 14.99 5.10
C LYS A 67 7.11 15.52 5.52
N GLU A 68 6.05 15.02 4.88
CA GLU A 68 4.68 15.40 5.18
C GLU A 68 3.75 14.20 4.96
N ALA A 69 2.64 14.18 5.69
CA ALA A 69 1.56 13.23 5.49
C ALA A 69 0.25 14.00 5.34
N TRP A 70 -0.52 13.64 4.32
CA TRP A 70 -1.79 14.25 3.97
C TRP A 70 -2.86 13.18 3.96
N LEU A 71 -4.07 13.56 4.36
CA LEU A 71 -5.26 12.75 4.25
C LEU A 71 -6.12 13.33 3.11
N ASP A 72 -6.75 12.47 2.32
CA ASP A 72 -7.70 12.91 1.30
C ASP A 72 -9.02 13.42 1.90
N CYS A 73 -9.96 13.81 1.02
CA CYS A 73 -11.13 14.59 1.42
C CYS A 73 -12.18 13.78 2.20
N ASP A 74 -12.25 12.47 2.00
CA ASP A 74 -13.15 11.56 2.68
C ASP A 74 -12.45 10.63 3.68
N GLY A 75 -11.12 10.70 3.76
CA GLY A 75 -10.32 10.15 4.84
C GLY A 75 -9.93 8.70 4.64
N ASP A 76 -10.02 8.16 3.43
CA ASP A 76 -9.74 6.76 3.15
C ASP A 76 -8.39 6.52 2.46
N THR A 77 -7.65 7.58 2.12
CA THR A 77 -6.33 7.46 1.49
C THR A 77 -5.32 8.45 2.05
N LEU A 78 -4.08 7.99 2.24
CA LEU A 78 -2.95 8.82 2.66
C LEU A 78 -2.05 9.18 1.49
N LEU A 79 -1.55 10.42 1.47
CA LEU A 79 -0.43 10.85 0.64
C LEU A 79 0.78 11.17 1.53
N LEU A 80 1.86 10.42 1.36
CA LEU A 80 3.12 10.59 2.05
C LEU A 80 4.11 11.29 1.11
N LYS A 81 4.49 12.52 1.45
CA LYS A 81 5.61 13.21 0.80
C LYS A 81 6.90 12.71 1.44
N VAL A 82 7.78 12.12 0.65
CA VAL A 82 8.99 11.45 1.15
C VAL A 82 10.25 11.89 0.40
N LYS A 83 11.39 11.83 1.08
CA LYS A 83 12.71 11.89 0.46
C LYS A 83 13.28 10.47 0.38
N PRO A 84 13.41 9.86 -0.82
CA PRO A 84 13.98 8.53 -0.95
C PRO A 84 15.52 8.55 -0.81
N ASP A 85 16.07 7.55 -0.12
CA ASP A 85 17.54 7.35 -0.02
C ASP A 85 18.10 6.52 -1.19
N GLY A 86 17.21 5.98 -2.04
CA GLY A 86 17.55 5.18 -3.21
C GLY A 86 16.28 4.75 -3.95
N PRO A 87 16.40 3.82 -4.92
CA PRO A 87 15.26 3.33 -5.69
C PRO A 87 14.14 2.79 -4.78
N ALA A 88 12.91 3.24 -5.01
CA ALA A 88 11.77 2.76 -4.23
C ALA A 88 11.42 1.31 -4.58
N CYS A 89 11.60 0.92 -5.85
CA CYS A 89 11.27 -0.41 -6.34
C CYS A 89 12.38 -1.42 -6.08
N HIS A 90 11.99 -2.68 -5.82
CA HIS A 90 12.93 -3.79 -5.61
C HIS A 90 13.65 -4.21 -6.91
N THR A 91 13.19 -3.77 -8.08
CA THR A 91 13.84 -4.01 -9.37
C THR A 91 15.01 -3.06 -9.63
N GLY A 92 15.22 -2.07 -8.76
CA GLY A 92 16.21 -1.00 -8.96
C GLY A 92 15.65 0.26 -9.62
N GLU A 93 14.38 0.24 -10.04
CA GLU A 93 13.70 1.41 -10.58
C GLU A 93 13.32 2.44 -9.50
N THR A 94 13.35 3.72 -9.88
CA THR A 94 13.04 4.83 -8.96
C THR A 94 11.62 4.72 -8.41
N SER A 95 10.66 4.40 -9.28
CA SER A 95 9.25 4.22 -8.97
C SER A 95 8.81 2.80 -9.32
N CYS A 96 7.82 2.25 -8.61
CA CYS A 96 7.14 1.02 -9.00
C CYS A 96 6.30 1.20 -10.28
N PHE A 97 5.93 2.44 -10.64
CA PHE A 97 5.11 2.77 -11.80
C PHE A 97 5.99 3.09 -13.02
N TYR A 98 6.88 2.16 -13.39
CA TYR A 98 7.82 2.33 -14.51
C TYR A 98 7.33 1.73 -15.84
N THR A 99 6.26 0.92 -15.81
CA THR A 99 5.67 0.32 -17.01
C THR A 99 4.39 1.08 -17.39
N PRO A 100 4.27 1.62 -18.61
CA PRO A 100 3.05 2.26 -19.07
C PRO A 100 1.94 1.23 -19.30
N LEU A 101 0.68 1.66 -19.14
CA LEU A 101 -0.49 0.85 -19.48
C LEU A 101 -0.84 1.06 -20.97
N ASP A 102 -0.56 0.05 -21.80
CA ASP A 102 -0.84 0.08 -23.23
C ASP A 102 -2.25 -0.42 -23.53
N GLY A 103 -3.22 0.47 -23.40
CA GLY A 103 -4.63 0.19 -23.70
C GLY A 103 -5.41 -0.44 -22.54
N VAL A 104 -6.64 -0.84 -22.82
CA VAL A 104 -7.52 -1.47 -21.82
C VAL A 104 -7.18 -2.96 -21.77
N PRO A 105 -6.86 -3.53 -20.59
CA PRO A 105 -6.63 -4.96 -20.46
C PRO A 105 -7.86 -5.75 -20.91
N GLU A 106 -7.64 -6.77 -21.75
CA GLU A 106 -8.69 -7.71 -22.15
C GLU A 106 -8.92 -8.80 -21.09
N GLU A 107 -7.90 -9.07 -20.27
CA GLU A 107 -7.92 -10.09 -19.23
C GLU A 107 -7.48 -9.49 -17.89
N TYR A 108 -8.09 -9.98 -16.80
CA TYR A 108 -7.77 -9.60 -15.44
C TYR A 108 -7.49 -10.87 -14.64
N GLU A 109 -6.33 -10.96 -13.99
CA GLU A 109 -6.05 -12.02 -13.05
C GLU A 109 -6.77 -11.72 -11.73
N ALA A 110 -7.76 -12.55 -11.39
CA ALA A 110 -8.35 -12.52 -10.07
C ALA A 110 -7.32 -13.08 -9.07
N THR A 111 -6.95 -12.30 -8.06
CA THR A 111 -6.29 -12.87 -6.89
C THR A 111 -7.27 -13.80 -6.21
N GLU A 112 -6.94 -15.09 -6.13
CA GLU A 112 -7.62 -16.12 -5.32
C GLU A 112 -7.54 -15.72 -3.83
N THR A 113 -8.32 -14.74 -3.43
CA THR A 113 -8.42 -14.27 -2.04
C THR A 113 -9.89 -14.11 -1.70
N GLY A 114 -10.55 -15.23 -1.39
CA GLY A 114 -11.95 -15.25 -0.99
C GLY A 114 -12.46 -16.66 -0.74
N PRO A 115 -13.57 -16.82 0.00
CA PRO A 115 -13.99 -18.10 0.53
C PRO A 115 -14.77 -18.88 -0.53
N GLY A 116 -14.21 -19.08 -1.73
CA GLY A 116 -14.88 -19.77 -2.83
C GLY A 116 -15.52 -21.08 -2.36
N ILE A 117 -14.79 -21.82 -1.52
CA ILE A 117 -15.28 -23.04 -0.86
C ILE A 117 -16.44 -22.78 0.11
N LEU A 118 -16.44 -21.69 0.91
CA LEU A 118 -17.56 -21.42 1.84
C LEU A 118 -18.78 -20.86 1.11
N SER A 119 -18.59 -20.08 0.04
CA SER A 119 -19.67 -19.62 -0.83
C SER A 119 -20.31 -20.78 -1.59
N GLU A 120 -19.51 -21.70 -2.12
CA GLU A 120 -19.97 -22.96 -2.71
C GLU A 120 -20.69 -23.84 -1.69
N LEU A 121 -20.11 -24.01 -0.49
CA LEU A 121 -20.74 -24.78 0.59
C LEU A 121 -22.08 -24.17 1.03
N PHE A 122 -22.15 -22.84 1.13
CA PHE A 122 -23.38 -22.13 1.48
C PHE A 122 -24.47 -22.36 0.43
N ALA A 123 -24.13 -22.31 -0.86
CA ALA A 123 -25.07 -22.62 -1.93
C ALA A 123 -25.61 -24.07 -1.83
N VAL A 124 -24.75 -25.06 -1.58
CA VAL A 124 -25.16 -26.46 -1.39
C VAL A 124 -26.06 -26.64 -0.16
N ILE A 125 -25.84 -25.87 0.91
CA ILE A 125 -26.69 -25.91 2.11
C ILE A 125 -28.07 -25.28 1.84
N GLN A 126 -28.13 -24.20 1.06
CA GLN A 126 -29.41 -23.56 0.71
C GLN A 126 -30.28 -24.41 -0.24
N ASP A 127 -29.66 -25.24 -1.08
CA ASP A 127 -30.35 -26.14 -2.00
C ASP A 127 -30.85 -27.45 -1.36
N ARG A 128 -30.71 -27.62 -0.03
CA ARG A 128 -31.17 -28.77 0.74
C ARG A 128 -32.25 -28.40 1.75
#